data_AF-A0A0Q9U370-F1
#
_entry.id   AF-A0A0Q9U370-F1
#
_cell.length_a   1.000
_cell.length_b   1.000
_cell.length_c   1.000
_cell.angle_alpha   90.00
_cell.angle_beta   90.00
_cell.angle_gamma   90.00
#
_symmetry.space_group_name_H-M   'P 1'
#
loop_
_entity.id
_entity.type
_entity.pdbx_description
1 polymer ?
#
loop_
_entity_poly.entity_id
_entity_poly.type
_entity_poly.pdbx_seq_one_letter_code
_entity_poly.pdbx_strand_id
1 'polypeptide(L)'
;MTTDVDRALAELVEAGAVAPGTAPGEVVDLIVSHARSLDGLERFTGLETLSLIACDVGDYSVLSFLKGLHVLAVENSDLSDVSPVAGLPLQVVALRRNRIRDASAVIALDGLQVLDLTGNPLDPPSRSAAGTLGVLVTLDDPALADVNVDLADAGVPLVGYRVGDEVWGCSTGLALTAHPEAGHVVTSLEDLAAVARGERDAGDLLGVRTDDEQEET
;
A
#
# COMPACT_ATOMS: atom_id res chain seq x y z
N MET A 1 24.54 -10.88 -0.46
CA MET A 1 23.84 -9.62 -0.76
C MET A 1 22.96 -9.32 0.42
N THR A 2 22.95 -8.07 0.88
CA THR A 2 22.01 -7.61 1.91
C THR A 2 20.67 -7.35 1.23
N THR A 3 19.61 -7.99 1.68
CA THR A 3 18.24 -7.76 1.16
C THR A 3 17.67 -6.45 1.69
N ASP A 4 16.57 -5.96 1.10
CA ASP A 4 15.85 -4.79 1.64
C ASP A 4 15.30 -5.06 3.05
N VAL A 5 14.91 -6.31 3.33
CA VAL A 5 14.48 -6.77 4.65
C VAL A 5 15.64 -6.78 5.64
N ASP A 6 16.85 -7.20 5.24
CA ASP A 6 18.04 -7.13 6.11
C ASP A 6 18.40 -5.67 6.43
N ARG A 7 18.24 -4.75 5.47
CA ARG A 7 18.42 -3.31 5.68
C ARG A 7 17.40 -2.76 6.68
N ALA A 8 16.12 -3.11 6.54
CA ALA A 8 15.09 -2.73 7.50
C ALA A 8 15.39 -3.21 8.92
N LEU A 9 15.89 -4.44 9.08
CA LEU A 9 16.33 -4.94 10.38
C LEU A 9 17.52 -4.14 10.93
N ALA A 10 18.49 -3.79 10.08
CA ALA A 10 19.63 -2.97 10.50
C ALA A 10 19.18 -1.58 10.96
N GLU A 11 18.24 -0.95 10.26
CA GLU A 11 17.64 0.34 10.63
C GLU A 11 16.94 0.29 12.00
N LEU A 12 16.23 -0.81 12.31
CA LEU A 12 15.63 -1.01 13.65
C LEU A 12 16.69 -1.14 14.75
N VAL A 13 17.80 -1.81 14.47
CA VAL A 13 18.93 -1.95 15.40
C VAL A 13 19.61 -0.59 15.62
N GLU A 14 19.83 0.18 14.56
CA GLU A 14 20.40 1.53 14.63
C GLU A 14 19.49 2.50 15.40
N ALA A 15 18.17 2.39 15.22
CA ALA A 15 17.18 3.15 15.97
C ALA A 15 17.03 2.71 17.44
N GLY A 16 17.66 1.59 17.83
CA GLY A 16 17.56 1.02 19.17
C GLY A 16 16.21 0.37 19.49
N ALA A 17 15.39 0.10 18.47
CA ALA A 17 14.12 -0.62 18.62
C ALA A 17 14.35 -2.11 18.88
N VAL A 18 15.46 -2.66 18.37
CA VAL A 18 15.86 -4.06 18.50
C VAL A 18 17.33 -4.13 18.94
N ALA A 19 17.70 -5.12 19.76
CA ALA A 19 19.07 -5.28 20.21
C ALA A 19 20.00 -5.74 19.06
N PRO A 20 21.28 -5.32 19.04
CA PRO A 20 22.24 -5.85 18.08
C PRO A 20 22.36 -7.37 18.20
N GLY A 21 22.21 -8.07 17.07
CA GLY A 21 22.30 -9.53 17.00
C GLY A 21 21.00 -10.29 17.31
N THR A 22 19.88 -9.59 17.52
CA THR A 22 18.55 -10.23 17.59
C THR A 22 18.30 -11.07 16.34
N ALA A 23 17.84 -12.31 16.54
CA ALA A 23 17.52 -13.18 15.42
C ALA A 23 16.22 -12.72 14.74
N PRO A 24 16.06 -12.84 13.41
CA PRO A 24 14.84 -12.42 12.72
C PRO A 24 13.55 -13.00 13.31
N GLY A 25 13.58 -14.26 13.79
CA GLY A 25 12.42 -14.91 14.40
C GLY A 25 12.01 -14.36 15.78
N GLU A 26 12.83 -13.52 16.40
CA GLU A 26 12.54 -12.84 17.69
C GLU A 26 11.99 -11.43 17.49
N VAL A 27 12.01 -10.91 16.26
CA VAL A 27 11.49 -9.58 15.92
C VAL A 27 9.97 -9.67 15.79
N VAL A 28 9.28 -8.86 16.59
CA VAL A 28 7.80 -8.82 16.64
C VAL A 28 7.21 -7.69 15.82
N ASP A 29 7.96 -6.60 15.62
CA ASP A 29 7.54 -5.44 14.83
C ASP A 29 8.60 -5.12 13.77
N LEU A 30 8.17 -4.98 12.51
CA LEU A 30 9.06 -4.64 11.39
C LEU A 30 8.44 -3.55 10.51
N ILE A 31 9.25 -2.57 10.16
CA ILE A 31 8.92 -1.54 9.18
C ILE A 31 9.90 -1.72 8.02
N VAL A 32 9.38 -1.97 6.82
CA VAL A 32 10.16 -2.04 5.59
C VAL A 32 9.75 -0.88 4.70
N SER A 33 10.72 -0.05 4.33
CA SER A 33 10.50 1.11 3.49
C SER A 33 11.35 1.05 2.22
N HIS A 34 10.76 1.51 1.10
CA HIS A 34 11.45 1.61 -0.20
C HIS A 34 12.08 0.28 -0.67
N ALA A 35 11.37 -0.84 -0.48
CA ALA A 35 11.85 -2.16 -0.91
C ALA A 35 11.43 -2.50 -2.35
N ARG A 36 12.32 -3.17 -3.08
CA ARG A 36 12.04 -3.81 -4.38
C ARG A 36 11.85 -5.33 -4.24
N SER A 37 12.18 -5.90 -3.08
CA SER A 37 11.94 -7.30 -2.75
C SER A 37 11.65 -7.46 -1.26
N LEU A 38 10.82 -8.45 -0.93
CA LEU A 38 10.58 -8.89 0.47
C LEU A 38 11.32 -10.20 0.79
N ASP A 39 12.33 -10.58 0.00
CA ASP A 39 13.14 -11.77 0.24
C ASP A 39 13.70 -11.77 1.67
N GLY A 40 13.56 -12.90 2.36
CA GLY A 40 14.03 -13.07 3.73
C GLY A 40 13.02 -12.65 4.79
N LEU A 41 11.85 -12.11 4.42
CA LEU A 41 10.76 -11.80 5.35
C LEU A 41 10.19 -13.08 6.01
N GLU A 42 10.25 -14.23 5.34
CA GLU A 42 9.82 -15.52 5.87
C GLU A 42 10.61 -15.98 7.11
N ARG A 43 11.78 -15.38 7.37
CA ARG A 43 12.59 -15.66 8.57
C ARG A 43 12.00 -15.03 9.84
N PHE A 44 11.11 -14.05 9.71
CA PHE A 44 10.50 -13.33 10.82
C PHE A 44 9.29 -14.10 11.38
N THR A 45 9.55 -15.31 11.87
CA THR A 45 8.48 -16.24 12.31
C THR A 45 7.72 -15.77 13.55
N GLY A 46 8.27 -14.81 14.29
CA GLY A 46 7.64 -14.18 15.46
C GLY A 46 6.94 -12.85 15.16
N LEU A 47 6.83 -12.44 13.89
CA LEU A 47 6.30 -11.13 13.52
C LEU A 47 4.80 -11.01 13.82
N GLU A 48 4.44 -9.98 14.59
CA GLU A 48 3.07 -9.65 14.97
C GLU A 48 2.57 -8.38 14.26
N THR A 49 3.47 -7.42 14.00
CA THR A 49 3.20 -6.18 13.27
C THR A 49 4.13 -6.02 12.08
N LEU A 50 3.56 -5.73 10.92
CA LEU A 50 4.31 -5.40 9.71
C LEU A 50 3.78 -4.10 9.10
N SER A 51 4.69 -3.17 8.84
CA SER A 51 4.44 -1.98 8.03
C SER A 51 5.31 -2.01 6.78
N LEU A 52 4.67 -1.95 5.61
CA LEU A 52 5.32 -1.83 4.30
C LEU A 52 5.00 -0.45 3.74
N ILE A 53 6.00 0.40 3.58
CA ILE A 53 5.83 1.78 3.13
C ILE A 53 6.63 1.97 1.84
N ALA A 54 6.01 2.54 0.82
CA ALA A 54 6.69 2.84 -0.43
C ALA A 54 7.43 1.62 -1.04
N CYS A 55 6.88 0.42 -0.91
CA CYS A 55 7.48 -0.80 -1.46
C CYS A 55 6.97 -1.05 -2.89
N ASP A 56 7.75 -1.68 -3.75
CA ASP A 56 7.35 -2.02 -5.11
C ASP A 56 7.99 -3.35 -5.47
N VAL A 57 7.37 -4.41 -4.94
CA VAL A 57 7.96 -5.75 -4.84
C VAL A 57 7.40 -6.71 -5.88
N GLY A 58 6.33 -6.31 -6.58
CA GLY A 58 5.62 -7.08 -7.61
C GLY A 58 4.87 -8.33 -7.10
N ASP A 59 5.42 -9.04 -6.11
CA ASP A 59 4.87 -10.24 -5.50
C ASP A 59 4.89 -10.17 -3.96
N TYR A 60 3.71 -10.17 -3.36
CA TYR A 60 3.49 -10.15 -1.91
C TYR A 60 3.23 -11.55 -1.31
N SER A 61 3.43 -12.63 -2.08
CA SER A 61 3.15 -14.01 -1.65
C SER A 61 3.85 -14.41 -0.35
N VAL A 62 4.99 -13.78 -0.04
CA VAL A 62 5.73 -14.03 1.20
C VAL A 62 4.91 -13.71 2.46
N LEU A 63 3.91 -12.81 2.38
CA LEU A 63 3.02 -12.49 3.50
C LEU A 63 2.29 -13.73 4.03
N SER A 64 2.02 -14.71 3.16
CA SER A 64 1.34 -15.95 3.53
C SER A 64 2.10 -16.79 4.57
N PHE A 65 3.42 -16.58 4.74
CA PHE A 65 4.24 -17.28 5.73
C PHE A 65 4.14 -16.68 7.15
N LEU A 66 3.62 -15.46 7.29
CA LEU A 66 3.61 -14.73 8.56
C LEU A 66 2.40 -15.11 9.42
N LYS A 67 2.41 -16.36 9.92
CA LYS A 67 1.28 -16.96 10.65
C LYS A 67 0.97 -16.32 12.01
N GLY A 68 1.89 -15.52 12.54
CA GLY A 68 1.72 -14.74 13.77
C GLY A 68 1.25 -13.30 13.55
N LEU A 69 1.01 -12.88 12.30
CA LEU A 69 0.76 -11.48 11.97
C LEU A 69 -0.68 -11.08 12.36
N HIS A 70 -0.79 -10.07 13.24
CA HIS A 70 -2.06 -9.53 13.72
C HIS A 70 -2.33 -8.13 13.17
N VAL A 71 -1.27 -7.37 12.85
CA VAL A 71 -1.38 -6.01 12.33
C VAL A 71 -0.59 -5.90 11.03
N LEU A 72 -1.27 -5.49 9.95
CA LEU A 72 -0.66 -5.24 8.65
C LEU A 72 -1.00 -3.83 8.18
N ALA A 73 0.04 -3.02 7.94
CA ALA A 73 -0.05 -1.76 7.23
C ALA A 73 0.74 -1.87 5.92
N VAL A 74 0.11 -1.52 4.79
CA VAL A 74 0.77 -1.41 3.49
C VAL A 74 0.35 -0.09 2.86
N GLU A 75 1.31 0.81 2.66
CA GLU A 75 1.02 2.18 2.22
C GLU A 75 1.86 2.58 1.01
N ASN A 76 1.22 3.16 0.00
CA ASN A 76 1.88 3.66 -1.22
C ASN A 76 2.76 2.61 -1.90
N SER A 77 2.35 1.34 -1.89
CA SER A 77 3.25 0.23 -2.23
C SER A 77 2.81 -0.59 -3.45
N ASP A 78 1.92 -0.07 -4.28
CA ASP A 78 1.44 -0.75 -5.50
C ASP A 78 0.87 -2.18 -5.28
N LEU A 79 0.45 -2.49 -4.05
CA LEU A 79 -0.17 -3.76 -3.71
C LEU A 79 -1.49 -3.92 -4.48
N SER A 80 -1.60 -4.97 -5.30
CA SER A 80 -2.80 -5.24 -6.10
C SER A 80 -3.50 -6.55 -5.72
N ASP A 81 -2.73 -7.56 -5.31
CA ASP A 81 -3.24 -8.86 -4.86
C ASP A 81 -3.09 -9.03 -3.34
N VAL A 82 -4.23 -9.16 -2.67
CA VAL A 82 -4.33 -9.43 -1.22
C VAL A 82 -4.62 -10.89 -0.90
N SER A 83 -4.68 -11.78 -1.88
CA SER A 83 -4.86 -13.21 -1.64
C SER A 83 -3.83 -13.86 -0.71
N PRO A 84 -2.55 -13.41 -0.64
CA PRO A 84 -1.57 -14.01 0.27
C PRO A 84 -1.92 -13.90 1.75
N VAL A 85 -2.76 -12.94 2.14
CA VAL A 85 -3.14 -12.76 3.54
C VAL A 85 -4.38 -13.56 3.95
N ALA A 86 -4.99 -14.31 3.01
CA ALA A 86 -6.13 -15.15 3.31
C ALA A 86 -5.83 -16.16 4.44
N GLY A 87 -6.68 -16.16 5.46
CA GLY A 87 -6.55 -17.07 6.62
C GLY A 87 -5.45 -16.71 7.62
N LEU A 88 -4.80 -15.54 7.51
CA LEU A 88 -3.94 -15.02 8.57
C LEU A 88 -4.79 -14.48 9.74
N PRO A 89 -4.28 -14.50 10.99
CA PRO A 89 -5.02 -14.03 12.17
C PRO A 89 -5.03 -12.49 12.31
N LEU A 90 -5.14 -11.79 11.17
CA LEU A 90 -5.11 -10.34 11.11
C LEU A 90 -6.35 -9.72 11.79
N GLN A 91 -6.09 -8.72 12.63
CA GLN A 91 -7.10 -7.97 13.38
C GLN A 91 -7.18 -6.52 12.89
N VAL A 92 -6.04 -5.94 12.51
CA VAL A 92 -5.95 -4.57 12.01
C VAL A 92 -5.26 -4.59 10.65
N VAL A 93 -5.97 -4.14 9.63
CA VAL A 93 -5.49 -4.12 8.24
C VAL A 93 -5.67 -2.72 7.67
N ALA A 94 -4.57 -2.07 7.33
CA ALA A 94 -4.56 -0.76 6.69
C ALA A 94 -3.79 -0.82 5.37
N LEU A 95 -4.49 -0.87 4.24
CA LEU A 95 -3.89 -1.04 2.90
C LEU A 95 -4.06 0.22 2.07
N ARG A 96 -3.71 1.37 2.65
CA ARG A 96 -3.97 2.68 2.06
C ARG A 96 -3.15 2.92 0.80
N ARG A 97 -3.76 3.57 -0.20
CA ARG A 97 -3.03 4.11 -1.36
C ARG A 97 -2.26 3.01 -2.11
N ASN A 98 -2.97 1.98 -2.55
CA ASN A 98 -2.42 0.87 -3.33
C ASN A 98 -3.27 0.65 -4.60
N ARG A 99 -3.20 -0.54 -5.19
CA ARG A 99 -3.88 -0.91 -6.45
C ARG A 99 -4.90 -2.03 -6.26
N ILE A 100 -5.45 -2.17 -5.05
CA ILE A 100 -6.36 -3.27 -4.73
C ILE A 100 -7.68 -3.03 -5.46
N ARG A 101 -8.07 -4.00 -6.29
CA ARG A 101 -9.39 -4.03 -6.93
C ARG A 101 -10.35 -4.99 -6.22
N ASP A 102 -9.87 -6.19 -5.95
CA ASP A 102 -10.60 -7.23 -5.22
C ASP A 102 -10.04 -7.31 -3.80
N ALA A 103 -10.87 -6.98 -2.81
CA ALA A 103 -10.52 -7.06 -1.39
C ALA A 103 -11.14 -8.25 -0.67
N SER A 104 -11.70 -9.24 -1.40
CA SER A 104 -12.41 -10.38 -0.83
C SER A 104 -11.60 -11.15 0.21
N ALA A 105 -10.29 -11.33 -0.01
CA ALA A 105 -9.41 -12.06 0.91
C ALA A 105 -9.31 -11.39 2.29
N VAL A 106 -9.24 -10.05 2.34
CA VAL A 106 -9.19 -9.32 3.62
C VAL A 106 -10.57 -9.19 4.26
N ILE A 107 -11.63 -9.07 3.47
CA ILE A 107 -13.01 -9.02 3.96
C ILE A 107 -13.42 -10.35 4.62
N ALA A 108 -12.86 -11.47 4.16
CA ALA A 108 -13.14 -12.81 4.68
C ALA A 108 -12.34 -13.20 5.94
N LEU A 109 -11.56 -12.27 6.52
CA LEU A 109 -10.75 -12.56 7.70
C LEU A 109 -11.63 -12.65 8.96
N ASP A 110 -11.67 -13.83 9.59
CA ASP A 110 -12.51 -14.12 10.76
C ASP A 110 -12.20 -13.22 11.98
N GLY A 111 -10.95 -12.78 12.13
CA GLY A 111 -10.46 -12.00 13.27
C GLY A 111 -10.46 -10.49 13.08
N LEU A 112 -10.90 -10.00 11.92
CA LEU A 112 -10.78 -8.58 11.55
C LEU A 112 -11.59 -7.68 12.48
N GLN A 113 -10.99 -6.57 12.90
CA GLN A 113 -11.61 -5.56 13.77
C GLN A 113 -11.55 -4.16 13.16
N VAL A 114 -10.50 -3.89 12.39
CA VAL A 114 -10.27 -2.61 11.72
C VAL A 114 -9.78 -2.86 10.30
N LEU A 115 -10.43 -2.22 9.33
CA LEU A 115 -10.08 -2.27 7.92
C LEU A 115 -10.03 -0.86 7.33
N ASP A 116 -8.91 -0.49 6.73
CA ASP A 116 -8.76 0.75 5.97
C ASP A 116 -8.28 0.42 4.56
N LEU A 117 -9.11 0.75 3.56
CA LEU A 117 -8.83 0.53 2.14
C LEU A 117 -8.85 1.86 1.34
N THR A 118 -8.71 3.00 2.00
CA THR A 118 -8.71 4.32 1.33
C THR A 118 -7.62 4.44 0.27
N GLY A 119 -7.91 5.15 -0.82
CA GLY A 119 -7.00 5.29 -1.95
C GLY A 119 -6.75 3.98 -2.71
N ASN A 120 -7.79 3.19 -2.96
CA ASN A 120 -7.69 1.99 -3.79
C ASN A 120 -8.78 1.96 -4.87
N PRO A 121 -8.50 1.40 -6.06
CA PRO A 121 -9.48 1.22 -7.14
C PRO A 121 -10.40 0.01 -6.87
N LEU A 122 -10.98 -0.07 -5.67
CA LEU A 122 -11.84 -1.20 -5.26
C LEU A 122 -13.03 -1.35 -6.19
N ASP A 123 -13.31 -2.57 -6.62
CA ASP A 123 -14.50 -2.86 -7.42
C ASP A 123 -15.80 -2.70 -6.60
N PRO A 124 -16.95 -2.47 -7.26
CA PRO A 124 -18.22 -2.31 -6.56
C PRO A 124 -18.58 -3.47 -5.60
N PRO A 125 -18.35 -4.75 -5.95
CA PRO A 125 -18.54 -5.87 -5.02
C PRO A 125 -17.72 -5.76 -3.73
N SER A 126 -16.42 -5.47 -3.83
CA SER A 126 -15.53 -5.32 -2.68
C SER A 126 -15.96 -4.17 -1.78
N ARG A 127 -16.30 -3.01 -2.36
CA ARG A 127 -16.79 -1.86 -1.60
C ARG A 127 -18.10 -2.18 -0.87
N SER A 128 -19.04 -2.82 -1.56
CA SER A 128 -20.32 -3.22 -0.96
C SER A 128 -20.11 -4.22 0.18
N ALA A 129 -19.26 -5.22 -0.02
CA ALA A 129 -18.99 -6.23 0.99
C ALA A 129 -18.29 -5.62 2.22
N ALA A 130 -17.25 -4.81 2.01
CA ALA A 130 -16.54 -4.11 3.07
C ALA A 130 -17.49 -3.20 3.88
N GLY A 131 -18.37 -2.46 3.21
CA GLY A 131 -19.35 -1.58 3.86
C GLY A 131 -20.41 -2.29 4.72
N THR A 132 -20.54 -3.60 4.61
CA THR A 132 -21.47 -4.42 5.42
C THR A 132 -20.79 -5.14 6.59
N LEU A 133 -19.47 -5.02 6.73
CA LEU A 133 -18.76 -5.61 7.85
C LEU A 133 -19.21 -4.95 9.17
N GLY A 134 -19.38 -5.77 10.21
CA GLY A 134 -19.71 -5.31 11.56
C GLY A 134 -18.51 -4.76 12.33
N VAL A 135 -17.51 -4.22 11.63
CA VAL A 135 -16.20 -3.79 12.15
C VAL A 135 -15.93 -2.34 11.77
N LEU A 136 -14.86 -1.74 12.28
CA LEU A 136 -14.49 -0.38 11.86
C LEU A 136 -13.91 -0.44 10.44
N VAL A 137 -14.62 0.14 9.47
CA VAL A 137 -14.18 0.17 8.07
C VAL A 137 -14.05 1.62 7.59
N THR A 138 -12.91 1.93 6.98
CA THR A 138 -12.65 3.21 6.30
C THR A 138 -12.47 2.95 4.81
N LEU A 139 -13.32 3.59 4.00
CA LEU A 139 -13.29 3.57 2.53
C LEU A 139 -13.27 5.00 2.01
N ASP A 140 -12.89 5.17 0.74
CA ASP A 140 -13.13 6.43 0.03
C ASP A 140 -14.63 6.71 -0.09
N ASP A 141 -15.01 7.98 -0.20
CA ASP A 141 -16.38 8.32 -0.55
C ASP A 141 -16.73 7.77 -1.96
N PRO A 142 -18.01 7.49 -2.26
CA PRO A 142 -18.39 6.84 -3.51
C PRO A 142 -17.88 7.54 -4.78
N ALA A 143 -17.87 8.88 -4.81
CA ALA A 143 -17.45 9.61 -6.00
C ALA A 143 -15.93 9.47 -6.23
N LEU A 144 -15.14 9.55 -5.16
CA LEU A 144 -13.70 9.31 -5.26
C LEU A 144 -13.37 7.85 -5.59
N ALA A 145 -14.11 6.91 -5.01
CA ALA A 145 -13.94 5.48 -5.28
C ALA A 145 -14.19 5.14 -6.75
N ASP A 146 -15.21 5.74 -7.36
CA ASP A 146 -15.49 5.55 -8.80
C ASP A 146 -14.37 6.16 -9.66
N VAL A 147 -13.87 7.35 -9.32
CA VAL A 147 -12.71 7.96 -10.03
C VAL A 147 -11.46 7.09 -9.91
N ASN A 148 -11.20 6.46 -8.76
CA ASN A 148 -10.08 5.53 -8.61
C ASN A 148 -10.22 4.30 -9.51
N VAL A 149 -11.44 3.76 -9.66
CA VAL A 149 -11.72 2.68 -10.61
C VAL A 149 -11.46 3.14 -12.04
N ASP A 150 -11.96 4.32 -12.43
CA ASP A 150 -11.76 4.86 -13.77
C ASP A 150 -10.27 5.08 -14.09
N LEU A 151 -9.49 5.62 -13.15
CA LEU A 151 -8.04 5.78 -13.28
C LEU A 151 -7.36 4.43 -13.52
N ALA A 152 -7.72 3.41 -12.73
CA ALA A 152 -7.15 2.08 -12.87
C ALA A 152 -7.57 1.39 -14.19
N ASP A 153 -8.83 1.56 -14.62
CA ASP A 153 -9.34 1.04 -15.90
C ASP A 153 -8.64 1.70 -17.10
N ALA A 154 -8.28 2.98 -16.96
CA ALA A 154 -7.47 3.72 -17.93
C ALA A 154 -5.97 3.36 -17.89
N GLY A 155 -5.54 2.50 -16.97
CA GLY A 155 -4.13 2.14 -16.77
C GLY A 155 -3.29 3.29 -16.22
N VAL A 156 -3.91 4.30 -15.61
CA VAL A 156 -3.20 5.43 -15.01
C VAL A 156 -2.68 5.01 -13.64
N PRO A 157 -1.36 5.08 -13.40
CA PRO A 157 -0.73 4.74 -12.12
C PRO A 157 -0.89 5.88 -11.10
N LEU A 158 -2.13 6.37 -10.92
CA LEU A 158 -2.53 7.31 -9.87
C LEU A 158 -3.67 6.74 -9.03
N VAL A 159 -3.70 7.14 -7.76
CA VAL A 159 -4.88 7.01 -6.91
C VAL A 159 -5.15 8.34 -6.20
N GLY A 160 -6.41 8.62 -5.94
CA GLY A 160 -6.86 9.73 -5.12
C GLY A 160 -7.35 9.26 -3.76
N TYR A 161 -7.24 10.12 -2.75
CA TYR A 161 -7.75 9.88 -1.40
C TYR A 161 -8.11 11.22 -0.73
N ARG A 162 -8.80 11.19 0.42
CA ARG A 162 -9.16 12.42 1.16
C ARG A 162 -8.37 12.62 2.44
N VAL A 163 -8.11 13.89 2.74
CA VAL A 163 -7.67 14.36 4.05
C VAL A 163 -8.55 15.55 4.44
N GLY A 164 -9.47 15.33 5.39
CA GLY A 164 -10.52 16.31 5.66
C GLY A 164 -11.38 16.54 4.40
N ASP A 165 -11.53 17.80 4.00
CA ASP A 165 -12.31 18.18 2.82
C ASP A 165 -11.50 18.16 1.52
N GLU A 166 -10.17 18.03 1.61
CA GLU A 166 -9.27 18.07 0.46
C GLU A 166 -9.19 16.72 -0.25
N VAL A 167 -9.13 16.76 -1.58
CA VAL A 167 -8.80 15.60 -2.41
C VAL A 167 -7.30 15.68 -2.72
N TRP A 168 -6.63 14.56 -2.56
CA TRP A 168 -5.21 14.41 -2.83
C TRP A 168 -5.01 13.32 -3.87
N GLY A 169 -4.04 13.49 -4.76
CA GLY A 169 -3.59 12.49 -5.72
C GLY A 169 -2.15 12.09 -5.45
N CYS A 170 -1.83 10.81 -5.63
CA CYS A 170 -0.46 10.31 -5.60
C CYS A 170 -0.25 9.15 -6.57
N SER A 171 1.00 8.95 -6.98
CA SER A 171 1.46 7.69 -7.58
C SER A 171 1.85 6.70 -6.49
N THR A 172 1.48 5.44 -6.68
CA THR A 172 1.77 4.35 -5.74
C THR A 172 3.00 3.57 -6.20
N GLY A 173 3.78 3.04 -5.26
CA GLY A 173 4.98 2.28 -5.58
C GLY A 173 6.12 3.14 -6.10
N LEU A 174 7.25 2.48 -6.35
CA LEU A 174 8.50 3.11 -6.72
C LEU A 174 8.72 3.17 -8.24
N ALA A 175 7.73 2.74 -9.04
CA ALA A 175 7.82 2.72 -10.49
C ALA A 175 7.89 4.13 -11.09
N LEU A 176 7.18 5.09 -10.50
CA LEU A 176 7.10 6.47 -10.99
C LEU A 176 7.82 7.50 -10.13
N THR A 177 8.13 7.19 -8.88
CA THR A 177 8.76 8.12 -7.94
C THR A 177 9.59 7.35 -6.93
N ALA A 178 10.73 7.91 -6.51
CA ALA A 178 11.51 7.33 -5.42
C ALA A 178 10.82 7.50 -4.05
N HIS A 179 9.85 8.42 -3.95
CA HIS A 179 9.21 8.85 -2.71
C HIS A 179 7.68 8.92 -2.86
N PRO A 180 6.99 7.78 -3.09
CA PRO A 180 5.54 7.76 -3.27
C PRO A 180 4.77 8.24 -2.03
N GLU A 181 5.40 8.27 -0.86
CA GLU A 181 4.89 8.83 0.38
C GLU A 181 4.97 10.37 0.47
N ALA A 182 5.82 11.02 -0.33
CA ALA A 182 6.07 12.47 -0.26
C ALA A 182 5.53 13.25 -1.47
N GLY A 183 5.30 12.58 -2.62
CA GLY A 183 4.82 13.16 -3.89
C GLY A 183 3.31 13.42 -3.98
N HIS A 184 2.69 13.79 -2.86
CA HIS A 184 1.26 13.95 -2.75
C HIS A 184 0.81 15.36 -3.14
N VAL A 185 -0.19 15.47 -4.03
CA VAL A 185 -0.66 16.77 -4.55
C VAL A 185 -2.13 16.99 -4.24
N VAL A 186 -2.45 18.15 -3.66
CA VAL A 186 -3.83 18.63 -3.50
C VAL A 186 -4.44 18.83 -4.89
N THR A 187 -5.58 18.21 -5.14
CA THR A 187 -6.27 18.19 -6.44
C THR A 187 -7.79 18.21 -6.23
N SER A 188 -8.53 17.85 -7.28
CA SER A 188 -9.99 17.76 -7.28
C SER A 188 -10.46 16.46 -7.93
N LEU A 189 -11.71 16.06 -7.66
CA LEU A 189 -12.34 14.94 -8.36
C LEU A 189 -12.40 15.18 -9.88
N GLU A 190 -12.65 16.43 -10.29
CA GLU A 190 -12.72 16.80 -11.70
C GLU A 190 -11.38 16.59 -12.41
N ASP A 191 -10.29 16.99 -11.77
CA ASP A 191 -8.94 16.82 -12.31
C ASP A 191 -8.54 15.36 -12.42
N LEU A 192 -8.77 14.56 -11.37
CA LEU A 192 -8.49 13.12 -11.40
C LEU A 192 -9.34 12.43 -12.47
N ALA A 193 -10.61 12.79 -12.60
CA ALA A 193 -11.47 12.26 -13.64
C ALA A 193 -11.04 12.70 -15.05
N ALA A 194 -10.51 13.92 -15.21
CA ALA A 194 -9.94 14.38 -16.48
C ALA A 194 -8.68 13.58 -16.85
N VAL A 195 -7.84 13.22 -15.87
CA VAL A 195 -6.72 12.30 -16.10
C VAL A 195 -7.22 10.93 -16.54
N ALA A 196 -8.22 10.36 -15.87
CA ALA A 196 -8.80 9.07 -16.27
C ALA A 196 -9.36 9.07 -17.70
N ARG A 197 -9.90 10.21 -18.17
CA ARG A 197 -10.38 10.39 -19.55
C ARG A 197 -9.27 10.70 -20.56
N GLY A 198 -8.02 10.86 -20.11
CA GLY A 198 -6.90 11.28 -20.96
C GLY A 198 -6.97 12.75 -21.41
N GLU A 199 -7.79 13.56 -20.74
CA GLU A 199 -7.94 15.01 -21.01
C GLU A 199 -6.87 15.84 -20.29
N ARG A 200 -6.19 15.25 -19.30
CA ARG A 200 -5.11 15.84 -18.52
C ARG A 200 -3.98 14.82 -18.32
N ASP A 201 -2.73 15.26 -18.40
CA ASP A 201 -1.58 14.41 -18.13
C ASP A 201 -1.39 14.17 -16.63
N ALA A 202 -1.01 12.93 -16.28
CA ALA A 202 -0.82 12.49 -14.90
C ALA A 202 0.44 13.10 -14.25
N GLY A 203 1.54 13.22 -15.01
CA GLY A 203 2.78 13.83 -14.56
C GLY A 203 2.60 15.33 -14.30
N ASP A 204 1.93 16.03 -15.22
CA ASP A 204 1.55 17.44 -15.04
C ASP A 204 0.69 17.65 -13.79
N LEU A 205 -0.23 16.73 -13.50
CA LEU A 205 -1.04 16.79 -12.28
C LEU A 205 -0.19 16.62 -11.02
N LEU A 206 0.74 15.66 -11.01
CA LEU A 206 1.62 15.42 -9.87
C LEU A 206 2.76 16.46 -9.75
N GLY A 207 2.94 17.34 -10.74
CA GLY A 207 4.12 18.20 -10.80
C GLY A 207 5.41 17.43 -11.03
N VAL A 208 5.32 16.20 -11.55
CA VAL A 208 6.45 15.34 -11.90
C VAL A 208 6.56 15.40 -13.43
N ARG A 209 7.50 16.19 -13.95
CA ARG A 209 7.78 16.18 -15.39
C ARG A 209 8.30 14.79 -15.77
N THR A 210 7.84 14.22 -16.87
CA THR A 210 8.42 13.00 -17.46
C THR A 210 9.81 13.23 -18.10
N ASP A 211 10.50 14.30 -17.71
CA ASP A 211 11.81 14.68 -18.22
C ASP A 211 12.88 14.35 -17.17
N ASP A 212 13.06 13.06 -16.91
CA ASP A 212 14.33 12.52 -16.39
C ASP A 212 14.90 11.59 -17.48
N GLU A 213 15.21 12.17 -18.64
CA GLU A 213 16.43 11.78 -19.34
C GLU A 213 17.59 12.15 -18.41
N GLN A 214 17.91 11.28 -17.45
CA GLN A 214 19.18 11.37 -16.74
C GLN A 214 20.29 11.15 -17.75
N GLU A 215 20.98 12.25 -18.05
CA GLU A 215 22.28 12.31 -18.70
C GLU A 215 23.17 11.16 -18.19
N GLU A 216 23.50 10.22 -19.09
CA GLU A 216 24.78 9.54 -19.02
C GLU A 216 25.88 10.61 -19.11
N THR A 217 26.57 10.88 -18.00
CA THR A 217 27.98 11.31 -18.02
C THR A 217 28.74 10.78 -16.81
#